data_AF-A0A966C9Z0-F1
#
_entry.id   AF-A0A966C9Z0-F1
#
_cell.length_a   1.000
_cell.length_b   1.000
_cell.length_c   1.000
_cell.angle_alpha   90.00
_cell.angle_beta   90.00
_cell.angle_gamma   90.00
#
_symmetry.space_group_name_H-M   'P 1'
#
loop_
_entity.id
_entity.type
_entity.pdbx_description
1 polymer ?
#
loop_
_entity_poly.entity_id
_entity_poly.type
_entity_poly.pdbx_seq_one_letter_code
_entity_poly.pdbx_strand_id
1 'polypeptide(L)'
;MKKSDNVVKIEPKNKQEIIDKVYTQQKSLNLCNQQQDKGLSKDSANIYPLNNQQYLIEIICFLGAYQSNYQYLFFDQNLGKIEVINFDTFDNSTDNLKLIKTNTLNGMTDFELTNQTLILITKSRGMGDCGSFARYNWTNNQFELKEYRYKKDCDEVYISPENYPLIYP
;
A
#
# COMPACT_ATOMS: atom_id res chain seq x y z
N MET A 1 -17.85 -16.29 -23.65
CA MET A 1 -18.09 -14.84 -23.58
C MET A 1 -18.06 -14.42 -22.11
N LYS A 2 -16.97 -13.80 -21.64
CA LYS A 2 -16.93 -13.10 -20.34
C LYS A 2 -16.93 -11.60 -20.64
N LYS A 3 -17.83 -10.88 -19.96
CA LYS A 3 -18.08 -9.45 -20.14
C LYS A 3 -16.78 -8.67 -19.90
N SER A 4 -16.51 -7.72 -20.79
CA SER A 4 -15.48 -6.71 -20.64
C SER A 4 -15.83 -5.87 -19.42
N ASP A 5 -15.08 -6.05 -18.33
CA ASP A 5 -15.15 -5.14 -17.19
C ASP A 5 -14.70 -3.76 -17.67
N ASN A 6 -15.62 -2.79 -17.60
CA ASN A 6 -15.30 -1.38 -17.82
C ASN A 6 -14.43 -0.92 -16.65
N VAL A 7 -13.14 -1.23 -16.71
CA VAL A 7 -12.14 -0.60 -15.86
C VAL A 7 -12.17 0.89 -16.20
N VAL A 8 -12.66 1.70 -15.27
CA VAL A 8 -12.64 3.15 -15.39
C VAL A 8 -11.18 3.55 -15.58
N LYS A 9 -10.82 4.05 -16.76
CA LYS A 9 -9.46 4.53 -17.04
C LYS A 9 -9.38 5.99 -16.64
N ILE A 10 -8.38 6.34 -15.85
CA ILE A 10 -8.09 7.73 -15.49
C ILE A 10 -7.34 8.36 -16.66
N GLU A 11 -7.87 9.45 -17.22
CA GLU A 11 -7.19 10.21 -18.25
C GLU A 11 -5.87 10.83 -17.71
N PRO A 12 -4.80 10.90 -18.51
CA PRO A 12 -3.50 11.44 -18.05
C PRO A 12 -3.58 12.84 -17.44
N LYS A 13 -4.45 13.70 -17.99
CA LYS A 13 -4.67 15.06 -17.46
C LYS A 13 -5.25 15.03 -16.04
N ASN A 14 -6.27 14.20 -15.82
CA ASN A 14 -6.89 14.03 -14.51
C ASN A 14 -5.90 13.43 -13.50
N LYS A 15 -5.02 12.52 -13.95
CA LYS A 15 -3.93 12.00 -13.12
C LYS A 15 -3.03 13.13 -12.62
N GLN A 16 -2.58 14.03 -13.50
CA GLN A 16 -1.71 15.14 -13.11
C GLN A 16 -2.39 16.10 -12.12
N GLU A 17 -3.65 16.46 -12.36
CA GLU A 17 -4.41 17.34 -11.46
C GLU A 17 -4.53 16.76 -10.05
N ILE A 18 -4.74 15.45 -9.92
CA ILE A 18 -4.77 14.76 -8.61
C ILE A 18 -3.40 14.81 -7.94
N ILE A 19 -2.32 14.52 -8.68
CA ILE A 19 -0.94 14.55 -8.16
C ILE A 19 -0.59 15.96 -7.66
N ASP A 20 -0.87 16.99 -8.46
CA ASP A 20 -0.59 18.38 -8.09
C ASP A 20 -1.35 18.78 -6.83
N LYS A 21 -2.60 18.33 -6.69
CA LYS A 21 -3.43 18.56 -5.50
C LYS A 21 -2.85 17.88 -4.25
N VAL A 22 -2.36 16.64 -4.36
CA VAL A 22 -1.67 15.93 -3.27
C VAL A 22 -0.43 16.71 -2.84
N TYR A 23 0.44 17.07 -3.79
CA TYR A 23 1.71 17.72 -3.48
C TYR A 23 1.58 19.17 -3.00
N THR A 24 0.48 19.85 -3.34
CA THR A 24 0.12 21.15 -2.75
C THR A 24 -0.20 21.01 -1.26
N GLN A 25 -0.73 19.85 -0.84
CA GLN A 25 -1.10 19.52 0.55
C GLN A 25 -0.06 18.65 1.26
N GLN A 26 1.14 18.46 0.70
CA GLN A 26 2.15 17.51 1.21
C GLN A 26 2.49 17.69 2.70
N LYS A 27 2.52 18.94 3.19
CA LYS A 27 2.83 19.23 4.60
C LYS A 27 1.68 18.85 5.52
N SER A 28 0.44 19.21 5.17
CA SER A 28 -0.74 18.88 5.98
C SER A 28 -1.06 17.40 5.96
N LEU A 29 -0.75 16.71 4.86
CA LEU A 29 -0.88 15.25 4.74
C LEU A 29 0.26 14.49 5.42
N ASN A 30 1.27 15.19 5.96
CA ASN A 30 2.51 14.59 6.44
C ASN A 30 3.07 13.56 5.43
N LEU A 31 3.11 13.94 4.15
CA LEU A 31 3.44 13.05 3.04
C LEU A 31 4.82 12.42 3.26
N CYS A 32 4.88 11.09 3.23
CA CYS A 32 6.05 10.26 3.50
C CYS A 32 6.76 10.61 4.80
N ASN A 33 6.02 11.02 5.83
CA ASN A 33 6.55 11.51 7.10
C ASN A 33 7.60 12.65 6.92
N GLN A 34 7.48 13.43 5.84
CA GLN A 34 8.43 14.45 5.38
C GLN A 34 9.83 13.92 5.05
N GLN A 35 9.96 12.62 4.76
CA GLN A 35 11.23 11.93 4.48
C GLN A 35 11.24 11.30 3.07
N GLN A 36 10.50 11.87 2.11
CA GLN A 36 10.50 11.38 0.73
C GLN A 36 11.89 11.52 0.08
N ASP A 37 12.32 10.48 -0.63
CA ASP A 37 13.55 10.51 -1.41
C ASP A 37 13.56 11.63 -2.45
N LYS A 38 14.61 12.46 -2.44
CA LYS A 38 14.77 13.59 -3.37
C LYS A 38 14.83 13.18 -4.85
N GLY A 39 15.19 11.93 -5.13
CA GLY A 39 15.27 11.37 -6.47
C GLY A 39 13.93 10.89 -7.04
N LEU A 40 12.87 10.85 -6.24
CA LEU A 40 11.57 10.37 -6.69
C LEU A 40 10.81 11.47 -7.44
N SER A 41 10.39 11.13 -8.67
CA SER A 41 9.47 11.99 -9.41
C SER A 41 8.09 11.95 -8.76
N LYS A 42 7.42 13.11 -8.68
CA LYS A 42 6.02 13.22 -8.25
C LYS A 42 5.07 12.40 -9.14
N ASP A 43 5.45 12.21 -10.40
CA ASP A 43 4.66 11.49 -11.39
C ASP A 43 4.71 9.96 -11.21
N SER A 44 5.56 9.48 -10.29
CA SER A 44 5.64 8.06 -9.91
C SER A 44 4.46 7.56 -9.07
N ALA A 45 3.54 8.45 -8.69
CA ALA A 45 2.31 8.07 -8.01
C ALA A 45 1.43 7.16 -8.88
N ASN A 46 0.93 6.08 -8.27
CA ASN A 46 -0.13 5.26 -8.86
C ASN A 46 -1.49 5.75 -8.36
N ILE A 47 -2.48 5.78 -9.25
CA ILE A 47 -3.85 6.20 -8.92
C ILE A 47 -4.81 5.13 -9.40
N TYR A 48 -5.60 4.59 -8.49
CA TYR A 48 -6.57 3.54 -8.73
C TYR A 48 -7.99 4.10 -8.51
N PRO A 49 -8.88 4.04 -9.51
CA PRO A 49 -10.25 4.54 -9.38
C PRO A 49 -11.12 3.51 -8.66
N LEU A 50 -11.36 3.72 -7.36
CA LEU A 50 -12.21 2.86 -6.52
C LEU A 50 -13.67 2.89 -7.00
N ASN A 51 -14.10 4.05 -7.50
CA ASN A 51 -15.34 4.27 -8.24
C ASN A 51 -15.22 5.57 -9.06
N ASN A 52 -16.34 6.12 -9.53
CA ASN A 52 -16.36 7.30 -10.40
C ASN A 52 -15.85 8.60 -9.74
N GLN A 53 -15.84 8.69 -8.41
CA GLN A 53 -15.43 9.91 -7.69
C GLN A 53 -14.42 9.66 -6.58
N GLN A 54 -14.00 8.42 -6.38
CA GLN A 54 -13.11 8.04 -5.30
C GLN A 54 -11.88 7.34 -5.85
N TYR A 55 -10.72 7.77 -5.37
CA TYR A 55 -9.43 7.30 -5.84
C TYR A 55 -8.58 6.85 -4.66
N LEU A 56 -7.89 5.73 -4.85
CA LEU A 56 -6.77 5.33 -4.02
C LEU A 56 -5.50 5.83 -4.69
N ILE A 57 -4.66 6.54 -3.95
CA ILE A 57 -3.40 7.09 -4.44
C ILE A 57 -2.27 6.41 -3.67
N GLU A 58 -1.36 5.77 -4.39
CA GLU A 58 -0.15 5.16 -3.84
C GLU A 58 1.05 6.06 -4.17
N ILE A 59 1.73 6.53 -3.13
CA ILE A 59 2.90 7.39 -3.22
C ILE A 59 4.11 6.57 -2.79
N ILE A 60 5.11 6.49 -3.66
CA ILE A 60 6.42 5.93 -3.30
C ILE A 60 7.16 6.94 -2.44
N CYS A 61 7.56 6.54 -1.25
CA CYS A 61 8.28 7.39 -0.30
C CYS A 61 9.79 7.20 -0.37
N PHE A 62 10.26 5.96 -0.48
CA PHE A 62 11.68 5.61 -0.56
C PHE A 62 11.86 4.32 -1.37
N LEU A 63 12.97 4.23 -2.10
CA LEU A 63 13.37 3.01 -2.82
C LEU A 63 14.54 2.32 -2.11
N GLY A 64 14.25 1.17 -1.49
CA GLY A 64 15.28 0.31 -0.93
C GLY A 64 15.86 -0.64 -1.98
N ALA A 65 17.00 -1.27 -1.65
CA ALA A 65 17.67 -2.21 -2.55
C ALA A 65 16.82 -3.44 -2.95
N TYR A 66 15.85 -3.83 -2.11
CA TYR A 66 15.04 -5.03 -2.30
C TYR A 66 13.53 -4.81 -2.20
N GLN A 67 13.11 -3.67 -1.65
CA GLN A 67 11.71 -3.33 -1.41
C GLN A 67 11.57 -1.81 -1.23
N SER A 68 10.37 -1.30 -1.39
CA SER A 68 10.08 0.13 -1.32
C SER A 68 9.23 0.46 -0.08
N ASN A 69 9.16 1.74 0.25
CA ASN A 69 8.20 2.27 1.21
C ASN A 69 7.12 3.06 0.48
N TYR A 70 5.87 2.87 0.88
CA TYR A 70 4.70 3.52 0.27
C TYR A 70 3.84 4.19 1.33
N GLN A 71 3.20 5.31 0.97
CA GLN A 71 2.06 5.86 1.69
C GLN A 71 0.83 5.85 0.78
N TYR A 72 -0.32 5.52 1.36
CA TYR A 72 -1.59 5.52 0.65
C TYR A 72 -2.47 6.69 1.09
N LEU A 73 -3.16 7.29 0.12
CA LEU A 73 -4.11 8.36 0.34
C LEU A 73 -5.45 7.98 -0.29
N PHE A 74 -6.52 8.38 0.37
CA PHE A 74 -7.87 8.34 -0.15
C PHE A 74 -8.26 9.72 -0.66
N PHE A 75 -8.73 9.82 -1.90
CA PHE A 75 -9.24 11.06 -2.46
C PHE A 75 -10.71 10.91 -2.83
N ASP A 76 -11.57 11.68 -2.14
CA ASP A 76 -12.97 11.86 -2.51
C ASP A 76 -13.12 13.16 -3.31
N GLN A 77 -13.42 13.04 -4.59
CA GLN A 77 -13.54 14.16 -5.52
C GLN A 77 -14.80 15.00 -5.26
N ASN A 78 -15.90 14.39 -4.78
CA ASN A 78 -17.13 15.11 -4.46
C ASN A 78 -16.91 16.06 -3.28
N LEU A 79 -16.17 15.60 -2.27
CA LEU A 79 -15.81 16.41 -1.10
C LEU A 79 -14.57 17.27 -1.33
N GLY A 80 -13.83 17.01 -2.41
CA GLY A 80 -12.55 17.63 -2.67
C GLY A 80 -11.49 17.33 -1.60
N LYS A 81 -11.67 16.27 -0.81
CA LYS A 81 -10.91 15.96 0.41
C LYS A 81 -9.93 14.81 0.18
N ILE A 82 -8.69 14.97 0.65
CA ILE A 82 -7.66 13.93 0.66
C ILE A 82 -7.41 13.51 2.10
N GLU A 83 -7.40 12.22 2.36
CA GLU A 83 -7.17 11.63 3.68
C GLU A 83 -6.01 10.64 3.64
N VAL A 84 -5.20 10.62 4.71
CA VAL A 84 -4.14 9.63 4.87
C VAL A 84 -4.75 8.32 5.34
N ILE A 85 -4.42 7.24 4.64
CA ILE A 85 -4.83 5.89 5.03
C ILE A 85 -3.89 5.36 6.10
N ASN A 86 -4.46 4.75 7.13
CA ASN A 86 -3.73 3.99 8.14
C ASN A 86 -4.04 2.50 7.97
N PHE A 87 -3.06 1.67 8.27
CA PHE A 87 -3.13 0.22 8.19
C PHE A 87 -2.89 -0.37 9.57
N ASP A 88 -3.71 -1.34 9.93
CA ASP A 88 -3.36 -2.30 10.98
C ASP A 88 -2.31 -3.28 10.42
N THR A 89 -1.23 -3.49 11.14
CA THR A 89 -0.18 -4.44 10.76
C THR A 89 0.55 -4.94 12.00
N PHE A 90 1.50 -5.86 11.85
CA PHE A 90 2.31 -6.33 12.97
C PHE A 90 3.72 -5.77 12.91
N ASP A 91 4.19 -5.25 14.04
CA ASP A 91 5.59 -4.97 14.29
C ASP A 91 6.33 -6.29 14.52
N ASN A 92 7.28 -6.58 13.64
CA ASN A 92 8.13 -7.77 13.65
C ASN A 92 9.60 -7.46 14.00
N SER A 93 9.87 -6.28 14.55
CA SER A 93 11.21 -5.89 15.04
C SER A 93 11.62 -6.62 16.32
N THR A 94 10.67 -7.23 17.02
CA THR A 94 10.90 -8.03 18.23
C THR A 94 10.31 -9.42 18.07
N ASP A 95 10.73 -10.35 18.93
CA ASP A 95 10.17 -11.71 18.97
C ASP A 95 8.67 -11.76 19.26
N ASN A 96 8.11 -10.70 19.84
CA ASN A 96 6.70 -10.58 20.15
C ASN A 96 6.01 -9.71 19.10
N LEU A 97 5.32 -10.36 18.16
CA LEU A 97 4.50 -9.66 17.18
C LEU A 97 3.43 -8.83 17.90
N LYS A 98 3.39 -7.53 17.61
CA LYS A 98 2.41 -6.60 18.17
C LYS A 98 1.61 -5.96 17.05
N LEU A 99 0.29 -5.98 17.18
CA LEU A 99 -0.58 -5.22 16.30
C LEU A 99 -0.32 -3.73 16.53
N ILE A 100 0.01 -3.03 15.45
CA ILE A 100 0.30 -1.61 15.42
C ILE A 100 -0.48 -0.94 14.29
N LYS A 101 -0.59 0.39 14.35
CA LYS A 101 -1.08 1.21 13.26
C LYS A 101 0.08 1.94 12.58
N THR A 102 0.08 1.94 11.26
CA THR A 102 1.06 2.67 10.44
C THR A 102 0.38 3.39 9.29
N ASN A 103 0.93 4.52 8.88
CA ASN A 103 0.52 5.24 7.67
C ASN A 103 1.43 4.93 6.46
N THR A 104 2.45 4.07 6.65
CA THR A 104 3.34 3.64 5.56
C THR A 104 3.52 2.13 5.55
N LEU A 105 3.69 1.56 4.37
CA LEU A 105 3.92 0.13 4.15
C LEU A 105 5.31 -0.08 3.56
N ASN A 106 6.06 -1.02 4.14
CA ASN A 106 7.37 -1.45 3.63
C ASN A 106 7.22 -2.81 2.96
N GLY A 107 7.59 -2.92 1.69
CA GLY A 107 7.52 -4.20 0.99
C GLY A 107 7.29 -4.06 -0.51
N MET A 108 6.66 -5.08 -1.06
CA MET A 108 6.10 -5.13 -2.40
C MET A 108 4.59 -5.12 -2.26
N THR A 109 3.94 -4.19 -2.95
CA THR A 109 2.50 -3.98 -2.91
C THR A 109 1.87 -4.38 -4.23
N ASP A 110 0.68 -4.98 -4.17
CA ASP A 110 -0.13 -5.27 -5.34
C ASP A 110 -1.60 -4.99 -5.02
N PHE A 111 -2.21 -4.03 -5.72
CA PHE A 111 -3.60 -3.64 -5.54
C PHE A 111 -4.46 -4.12 -6.70
N GLU A 112 -5.41 -4.99 -6.38
CA GLU A 112 -6.35 -5.58 -7.34
C GLU A 112 -7.67 -4.81 -7.29
N LEU A 113 -8.03 -4.16 -8.40
CA LEU A 113 -9.15 -3.23 -8.44
C LEU A 113 -10.54 -3.91 -8.35
N THR A 114 -10.68 -5.14 -8.84
CA THR A 114 -11.95 -5.86 -8.93
C THR A 114 -12.50 -6.20 -7.54
N ASN A 115 -11.63 -6.71 -6.66
CA ASN A 115 -11.95 -7.06 -5.29
C ASN A 115 -11.53 -5.96 -4.30
N GLN A 116 -10.86 -4.91 -4.78
CA GLN A 116 -10.28 -3.84 -3.99
C GLN A 116 -9.41 -4.38 -2.85
N THR A 117 -8.57 -5.35 -3.20
CA THR A 117 -7.68 -6.07 -2.29
C THR A 117 -6.25 -5.56 -2.48
N LEU A 118 -5.60 -5.20 -1.38
CA LEU A 118 -4.17 -4.89 -1.35
C LEU A 118 -3.42 -6.05 -0.74
N ILE A 119 -2.44 -6.58 -1.47
CA ILE A 119 -1.44 -7.52 -0.96
C ILE A 119 -0.18 -6.75 -0.61
N LEU A 120 0.41 -7.08 0.54
CA LEU A 120 1.72 -6.61 0.95
C LEU A 120 2.61 -7.81 1.27
N ILE A 121 3.76 -7.89 0.60
CA ILE A 121 4.80 -8.87 0.90
C ILE A 121 6.04 -8.11 1.37
N THR A 122 6.48 -8.38 2.58
CA THR A 122 7.69 -7.78 3.16
C THR A 122 8.77 -8.86 3.27
N LYS A 123 10.00 -8.52 2.92
CA LYS A 123 11.17 -9.37 3.12
C LYS A 123 11.92 -8.91 4.36
N SER A 124 12.33 -9.84 5.23
CA SER A 124 13.22 -9.52 6.35
C SER A 124 14.67 -9.35 5.89
N ARG A 125 15.07 -10.00 4.79
CA ARG A 125 16.39 -9.88 4.15
C ARG A 125 16.31 -10.06 2.65
N GLY A 126 17.38 -9.70 1.93
CA GLY A 126 17.41 -9.70 0.46
C GLY A 126 17.02 -11.02 -0.21
N MET A 127 17.32 -12.16 0.43
CA MET A 127 16.98 -13.50 -0.07
C MET A 127 15.47 -13.76 -0.13
N GLY A 128 14.69 -13.11 0.75
CA GLY A 128 13.24 -13.27 0.80
C GLY A 128 12.75 -14.66 1.24
N ASP A 129 13.57 -15.41 1.97
CA ASP A 129 13.24 -16.70 2.58
C ASP A 129 12.47 -16.57 3.90
N CYS A 130 12.31 -15.35 4.42
CA CYS A 130 11.57 -15.00 5.62
C CYS A 130 10.98 -13.59 5.48
N GLY A 131 9.94 -13.29 6.24
CA GLY A 131 9.21 -12.02 6.13
C GLY A 131 7.73 -12.18 6.43
N SER A 132 6.92 -11.27 5.89
CA SER A 132 5.47 -11.25 6.12
C SER A 132 4.67 -11.17 4.83
N PHE A 133 3.45 -11.69 4.92
CA PHE A 133 2.39 -11.51 3.94
C PHE A 133 1.20 -10.87 4.66
N ALA A 134 0.63 -9.83 4.09
CA ALA A 134 -0.61 -9.23 4.57
C ALA A 134 -1.60 -9.07 3.42
N ARG A 135 -2.87 -9.38 3.69
CA ARG A 135 -3.99 -9.08 2.80
C ARG A 135 -4.89 -8.06 3.47
N TYR A 136 -5.20 -7.01 2.73
CA TYR A 136 -6.16 -5.99 3.13
C TYR A 136 -7.30 -5.94 2.15
N ASN A 137 -8.51 -5.68 2.65
CA ASN A 137 -9.66 -5.34 1.81
C ASN A 137 -10.06 -3.90 2.05
N TRP A 138 -10.36 -3.20 0.96
CA TRP A 138 -10.96 -1.88 1.03
C TRP A 138 -12.43 -1.99 1.48
N THR A 139 -12.79 -1.29 2.56
CA THR A 139 -14.16 -1.25 3.06
C THR A 139 -14.37 0.05 3.83
N ASN A 140 -15.48 0.76 3.59
CA ASN A 140 -15.81 2.02 4.28
C ASN A 140 -14.68 3.07 4.23
N ASN A 141 -14.08 3.27 3.06
CA ASN A 141 -12.99 4.22 2.81
C ASN A 141 -11.68 3.97 3.58
N GLN A 142 -11.46 2.74 4.04
CA GLN A 142 -10.25 2.32 4.75
C GLN A 142 -9.85 0.90 4.35
N PHE A 143 -8.61 0.53 4.63
CA PHE A 143 -8.16 -0.85 4.52
C PHE A 143 -8.34 -1.57 5.83
N GLU A 144 -9.05 -2.70 5.78
CA GLU A 144 -9.17 -3.63 6.89
C GLU A 144 -8.18 -4.79 6.67
N LEU A 145 -7.36 -5.08 7.68
CA LEU A 145 -6.49 -6.26 7.67
C LEU A 145 -7.37 -7.51 7.70
N LYS A 146 -7.21 -8.39 6.72
CA LYS A 146 -7.95 -9.66 6.59
C LYS A 146 -7.08 -10.89 6.78
N GLU A 147 -5.77 -10.74 6.64
CA GLU A 147 -4.86 -11.86 6.81
C GLU A 147 -3.48 -11.30 7.10
N TYR A 148 -2.82 -11.82 8.13
CA TYR A 148 -1.40 -11.60 8.34
C TYR A 148 -0.70 -12.92 8.59
N ARG A 149 0.37 -13.16 7.84
CA ARG A 149 1.22 -14.34 7.96
C ARG A 149 2.66 -13.91 8.12
N TYR A 150 3.43 -14.68 8.88
CA TYR A 150 4.81 -14.35 9.19
C TYR A 150 5.68 -15.59 9.28
N LYS A 151 6.76 -15.61 8.49
CA LYS A 151 7.84 -16.57 8.63
C LYS A 151 9.01 -15.86 9.29
N LYS A 152 9.25 -16.21 10.56
CA LYS A 152 10.33 -15.66 11.38
C LYS A 152 11.70 -16.17 10.92
N ASP A 153 11.80 -17.48 10.72
CA ASP A 153 13.09 -18.13 10.53
C ASP A 153 13.61 -17.89 9.11
N CYS A 154 14.78 -17.25 9.02
CA CYS A 154 15.51 -17.03 7.77
C CYS A 154 16.51 -18.18 7.56
N ASP A 155 15.97 -19.37 7.32
CA ASP A 155 16.65 -20.67 7.27
C ASP A 155 17.07 -21.10 5.86
N GLU A 156 17.03 -20.18 4.88
CA GLU A 156 17.31 -20.45 3.46
C GLU A 156 16.29 -21.37 2.78
N VAL A 157 15.20 -21.73 3.46
CA VAL A 157 14.09 -22.49 2.89
C VAL A 157 13.03 -21.52 2.39
N TYR A 158 12.94 -21.40 1.07
CA TYR A 158 11.88 -20.64 0.43
C TYR A 158 10.55 -21.39 0.52
N ILE A 159 9.54 -20.71 1.04
CA ILE A 159 8.14 -21.04 0.82
C ILE A 159 7.42 -19.78 0.34
N SER A 160 6.37 -19.95 -0.45
CA SER A 160 5.58 -18.81 -0.92
C SER A 160 5.00 -18.02 0.27
N PRO A 161 5.01 -16.67 0.26
CA PRO A 161 4.51 -15.86 1.38
C PRO A 161 3.07 -16.17 1.81
N GLU A 162 2.20 -16.58 0.87
CA GLU A 162 0.82 -16.99 1.16
C GLU A 162 0.74 -18.27 2.00
N ASN A 163 1.85 -19.04 2.05
CA ASN A 163 1.98 -20.27 2.83
C ASN A 163 2.76 -20.06 4.14
N TYR A 164 3.13 -18.82 4.49
CA TYR A 164 3.71 -18.52 5.80
C TYR A 164 2.72 -18.87 6.93
N PRO A 165 3.22 -19.16 8.15
CA PRO A 165 2.37 -19.37 9.31
C PRO A 165 1.36 -18.23 9.52
N LEU A 166 0.09 -18.59 9.73
CA LEU A 166 -1.00 -17.64 9.96
C LEU A 166 -0.91 -17.07 11.37
N ILE A 167 -0.94 -15.74 11.48
CA ILE A 167 -0.90 -15.01 12.75
C ILE A 167 -2.24 -14.32 13.03
N TYR A 168 -2.88 -13.78 11.98
CA TYR A 168 -4.15 -13.06 12.08
C TYR A 168 -5.09 -13.44 10.91
N PRO A 169 -6.35 -13.85 11.19
CA PRO A 169 -7.34 -14.22 10.19
C PRO A 169 -8.30 -13.10 9.78
#